data_AF-A0A026W909-F1
#
_entry.id   AF-A0A026W909-F1
#
_cell.length_a   1.000
_cell.length_b   1.000
_cell.length_c   1.000
_cell.angle_alpha   90.00
_cell.angle_beta   90.00
_cell.angle_gamma   90.00
#
_symmetry.space_group_name_H-M   'P 1'
#
loop_
_entity.id
_entity.type
_entity.pdbx_description
1 polymer ?
#
loop_
_entity_poly.entity_id
_entity_poly.type
_entity_poly.pdbx_seq_one_letter_code
_entity_poly.pdbx_strand_id
1 'polypeptide(L)'
;MPQESKCEKFFLYNTLSILLKAVEKQRTTVDLRNEASIFGIVDHADAHMNVVMRDCVFTDPRGDSFRYDMFFVQARNIRCVHIPPNVTGSVCIGSRSKALGRSSASNMNDTFRFTDYDCIGFDLDNTLLRYNVTSLVRMEYEELAGFLVNQRGYSGAHLLKPLTEDDLDFMQKGLMLDLERGNVLRVSPDGVIRRASHGSRLLSVDRIKEIYPEQRWDVTDAYCSDMLSAWNGPPSKKIRSLLDYFDMSASIAQCLKRGEIYSQGNWNDLVKFLTSITGKADQRCLYVGDNLIQDIYVPNAYIRCDTLAVIEEQMSEGMLHHGLTHPDEKILNSKLWGSFFCLKDSTVNVDSLWGHVIKKHAKLCIPEIDVVVQRPLEEPIPSFDKDGKLYRGYYPAVPLSISAM
;
A
#
# COMPACT_ATOMS: atom_id res chain seq x y z
N MET A 1 30.05 -32.72 -11.46
CA MET A 1 29.18 -31.52 -11.45
C MET A 1 30.09 -30.30 -11.63
N PRO A 2 29.78 -29.35 -12.53
CA PRO A 2 30.54 -28.12 -12.61
C PRO A 2 30.47 -27.40 -11.26
N GLN A 3 31.60 -26.93 -10.77
CA GLN A 3 31.67 -26.17 -9.52
C GLN A 3 31.01 -24.80 -9.76
N GLU A 4 29.83 -24.58 -9.17
CA GLU A 4 29.16 -23.27 -9.18
C GLU A 4 30.14 -22.19 -8.68
N SER A 5 30.23 -21.08 -9.43
CA SER A 5 31.15 -20.00 -9.07
C SER A 5 30.72 -19.35 -7.74
N LYS A 6 31.66 -18.74 -7.01
CA LYS A 6 31.32 -18.00 -5.77
C LYS A 6 30.28 -16.90 -6.02
N CYS A 7 30.31 -16.30 -7.21
CA CYS A 7 29.35 -15.28 -7.65
C CYS A 7 27.96 -15.89 -7.87
N GLU A 8 27.88 -17.06 -8.50
CA GLU A 8 26.62 -17.76 -8.77
C GLU A 8 25.95 -18.23 -7.47
N LYS A 9 26.73 -18.76 -6.52
CA LYS A 9 26.23 -19.08 -5.18
C LYS A 9 25.71 -17.82 -4.46
N PHE A 10 26.44 -16.70 -4.57
CA PHE A 10 26.00 -15.46 -3.97
C PHE A 10 24.62 -15.04 -4.51
N PHE A 11 24.41 -15.05 -5.82
CA PHE A 11 23.11 -14.71 -6.42
C PHE A 11 22.02 -15.72 -6.06
N LEU A 12 22.31 -17.02 -6.06
CA LEU A 12 21.33 -18.03 -5.65
C LEU A 12 20.86 -17.79 -4.22
N TYR A 13 21.76 -17.68 -3.25
CA TYR A 13 21.39 -17.63 -1.82
C TYR A 13 20.95 -16.25 -1.32
N ASN A 14 21.25 -15.16 -2.04
CA ASN A 14 20.89 -13.79 -1.63
C ASN A 14 19.81 -13.16 -2.52
N THR A 15 19.23 -13.90 -3.45
CA THR A 15 18.06 -13.48 -4.22
C THR A 15 16.99 -14.58 -4.21
N LEU A 16 15.81 -14.30 -4.75
CA LEU A 16 14.76 -15.32 -4.90
C LEU A 16 15.09 -16.38 -5.97
N SER A 17 16.23 -16.30 -6.66
CA SER A 17 16.67 -17.30 -7.63
C SER A 17 16.82 -18.71 -7.03
N ILE A 18 17.05 -18.85 -5.72
CA ILE A 18 17.06 -20.16 -5.05
C ILE A 18 15.71 -20.88 -5.15
N LEU A 19 14.60 -20.15 -5.18
CA LEU A 19 13.26 -20.75 -5.32
C LEU A 19 13.10 -21.37 -6.70
N LEU A 20 13.53 -20.65 -7.75
CA LEU A 20 13.54 -21.18 -9.10
C LEU A 20 14.47 -22.39 -9.23
N LYS A 21 15.64 -22.34 -8.57
CA LYS A 21 16.56 -23.47 -8.48
C LYS A 21 15.92 -24.69 -7.81
N ALA A 22 15.09 -24.48 -6.79
CA ALA A 22 14.35 -25.56 -6.13
C ALA A 22 13.24 -26.18 -6.99
N VAL A 23 12.82 -25.50 -8.07
CA VAL A 23 11.88 -26.03 -9.07
C VAL A 23 12.58 -26.90 -10.12
N GLU A 24 13.93 -27.01 -10.11
CA GLU A 24 14.64 -27.94 -11.00
C GLU A 24 14.10 -29.37 -10.84
N LYS A 25 13.95 -30.03 -12.00
CA LYS A 25 13.37 -31.35 -12.20
C LYS A 25 11.88 -31.46 -11.87
N GLN A 26 11.21 -30.34 -11.58
CA GLN A 26 9.75 -30.30 -11.38
C GLN A 26 9.04 -29.85 -12.64
N ARG A 27 7.81 -30.35 -12.81
CA ARG A 27 6.91 -29.90 -13.87
C ARG A 27 6.14 -28.67 -13.38
N THR A 28 6.20 -27.58 -14.14
CA THR A 28 5.57 -26.31 -13.78
C THR A 28 5.21 -25.47 -15.00
N THR A 29 4.53 -24.35 -14.75
CA THR A 29 4.23 -23.30 -15.73
C THR A 29 5.17 -22.10 -15.54
N VAL A 30 5.68 -21.57 -16.64
CA VAL A 30 6.42 -20.30 -16.72
C VAL A 30 5.60 -19.33 -17.57
N ASP A 31 5.10 -18.27 -16.96
CA ASP A 31 4.38 -17.21 -17.67
C ASP A 31 5.37 -16.17 -18.18
N LEU A 32 5.19 -15.77 -19.44
CA LEU A 32 6.02 -14.81 -20.13
C LEU A 32 5.37 -13.42 -20.12
N ARG A 33 6.21 -12.38 -20.26
CA ARG A 33 5.76 -10.98 -20.27
C ARG A 33 4.90 -10.60 -21.47
N ASN A 34 4.89 -11.42 -22.52
CA ASN A 34 4.06 -11.23 -23.70
C ASN A 34 2.71 -11.97 -23.59
N GLU A 35 2.28 -12.36 -22.39
CA GLU A 35 1.05 -13.13 -22.12
C GLU A 35 1.03 -14.57 -22.66
N ALA A 36 2.18 -15.09 -23.10
CA ALA A 36 2.34 -16.51 -23.42
C ALA A 36 2.72 -17.32 -22.17
N SER A 37 2.49 -18.62 -22.17
CA SER A 37 2.88 -19.52 -21.07
C SER A 37 3.60 -20.77 -21.57
N ILE A 38 4.51 -21.31 -20.77
CA ILE A 38 5.23 -22.55 -21.04
C ILE A 38 4.97 -23.53 -19.91
N PHE A 39 4.32 -24.64 -20.21
CA PHE A 39 4.15 -25.73 -19.26
C PHE A 39 5.12 -26.87 -19.59
N GLY A 40 6.01 -27.23 -18.66
CA GLY A 40 7.05 -28.24 -18.91
C GLY A 40 7.84 -28.59 -17.66
N ILE A 41 8.89 -29.41 -17.81
CA ILE A 41 9.81 -29.76 -16.71
C ILE A 41 10.98 -28.80 -16.74
N VAL A 42 11.27 -28.12 -15.63
CA VAL A 42 12.49 -27.29 -15.52
C VAL A 42 13.70 -28.22 -15.46
N ASP A 43 14.51 -28.24 -16.52
CA ASP A 43 15.71 -29.07 -16.56
C ASP A 43 16.89 -28.39 -15.86
N HIS A 44 17.02 -27.08 -16.05
CA HIS A 44 18.04 -26.26 -15.41
C HIS A 44 17.56 -24.82 -15.20
N ALA A 45 17.94 -24.23 -14.07
CA ALA A 45 17.84 -22.79 -13.82
C ALA A 45 19.18 -22.25 -13.30
N ASP A 46 19.59 -21.10 -13.83
CA ASP A 46 20.79 -20.41 -13.37
C ASP A 46 20.48 -19.34 -12.31
N ALA A 47 21.52 -18.77 -11.72
CA ALA A 47 21.38 -17.73 -10.70
C ALA A 47 20.79 -16.40 -11.24
N HIS A 48 20.76 -16.23 -12.57
CA HIS A 48 20.27 -15.05 -13.27
C HIS A 48 18.82 -15.21 -13.74
N MET A 49 18.10 -16.25 -13.28
CA MET A 49 16.71 -16.54 -13.63
C MET A 49 16.50 -16.99 -15.09
N ASN A 50 17.53 -17.43 -15.80
CA ASN A 50 17.33 -18.11 -17.08
C ASN A 50 16.92 -19.57 -16.82
N VAL A 51 15.97 -20.06 -17.62
CA VAL A 51 15.37 -21.39 -17.44
C VAL A 51 15.50 -22.18 -18.72
N VAL A 52 16.00 -23.40 -18.59
CA VAL A 52 15.93 -24.44 -19.61
C VAL A 52 14.85 -25.43 -19.18
N MET A 53 13.83 -25.61 -20.01
CA MET A 53 12.74 -26.54 -19.77
C MET A 53 12.73 -27.65 -20.82
N ARG A 54 12.21 -28.83 -20.48
CA ARG A 54 12.01 -29.97 -21.38
C ARG A 54 10.58 -30.50 -21.33
N ASP A 55 10.16 -31.23 -22.35
CA ASP A 55 8.79 -31.75 -22.51
C ASP A 55 7.74 -30.62 -22.38
N CYS A 56 7.94 -29.56 -23.15
CA CYS A 56 7.22 -28.29 -23.01
C CYS A 56 6.00 -28.20 -23.94
N VAL A 57 4.97 -27.53 -23.44
CA VAL A 57 3.84 -27.01 -24.22
C VAL A 57 3.87 -25.49 -24.07
N PHE A 58 4.20 -24.78 -25.14
CA PHE A 58 4.10 -23.34 -25.23
C PHE A 58 2.70 -22.97 -25.70
N THR A 59 2.02 -22.09 -24.97
CA THR A 59 0.71 -21.53 -25.35
C THR A 59 0.90 -20.05 -25.64
N ASP A 60 0.55 -19.63 -26.85
CA ASP A 60 0.65 -18.24 -27.25
C ASP A 60 -0.50 -17.38 -26.68
N PRO A 61 -0.47 -16.04 -26.82
CA PRO A 61 -1.51 -15.16 -26.28
C PRO A 61 -2.89 -15.32 -26.94
N ARG A 62 -2.97 -16.03 -28.07
CA ARG A 62 -4.23 -16.33 -28.77
C ARG A 62 -4.82 -17.66 -28.30
N GLY A 63 -4.08 -18.43 -27.51
CA GLY A 63 -4.46 -19.73 -26.98
C GLY A 63 -3.96 -20.91 -27.81
N ASP A 64 -3.16 -20.69 -28.85
CA ASP A 64 -2.61 -21.76 -29.68
C ASP A 64 -1.45 -22.46 -28.95
N SER A 65 -1.45 -23.80 -28.94
CA SER A 65 -0.46 -24.61 -28.22
C SER A 65 0.52 -25.34 -29.15
N PHE A 66 1.81 -25.27 -28.81
CA PHE A 66 2.92 -25.84 -29.57
C PHE A 66 3.82 -26.69 -28.66
N ARG A 67 4.20 -27.89 -29.09
CA ARG A 67 5.07 -28.79 -28.32
C ARG A 67 6.53 -28.59 -28.68
N TYR A 68 7.39 -28.60 -27.67
CA TYR A 68 8.84 -28.51 -27.80
C TYR A 68 9.53 -29.49 -26.86
N ASP A 69 10.53 -30.22 -27.36
CA ASP A 69 11.33 -31.13 -26.53
C ASP A 69 12.17 -30.36 -25.51
N MET A 70 12.70 -29.20 -25.92
CA MET A 70 13.50 -28.29 -25.11
C MET A 70 13.11 -26.84 -25.40
N PHE A 71 12.99 -26.02 -24.36
CA PHE A 71 12.62 -24.61 -24.46
C PHE A 71 13.51 -23.79 -23.53
N PHE A 72 14.24 -22.83 -24.09
CA PHE A 72 15.08 -21.91 -23.32
C PHE A 72 14.39 -20.56 -23.16
N VAL A 73 14.29 -20.09 -21.91
CA VAL A 73 13.67 -18.83 -21.55
C VAL A 73 14.69 -17.95 -20.85
N GLN A 74 14.92 -16.77 -21.43
CA GLN A 74 15.76 -15.75 -20.80
C GLN A 74 14.98 -15.01 -19.73
N ALA A 75 15.66 -14.67 -18.63
CA ALA A 75 15.06 -14.01 -17.47
C ALA A 75 14.21 -12.77 -17.81
N ARG A 76 14.67 -11.95 -18.77
CA ARG A 76 13.94 -10.73 -19.21
C ARG A 76 12.56 -11.00 -19.81
N ASN A 77 12.31 -12.23 -20.27
CA ASN A 77 11.04 -12.63 -20.86
C ASN A 77 10.10 -13.27 -19.82
N ILE A 78 10.61 -13.65 -18.64
CA ILE A 78 9.83 -14.29 -17.59
C ILE A 78 9.04 -13.22 -16.83
N ARG A 79 7.75 -13.47 -16.64
CA ARG A 79 6.86 -12.72 -15.76
C ARG A 79 6.81 -13.40 -14.39
N CYS A 80 6.52 -14.70 -14.37
CA CYS A 80 6.57 -15.51 -13.16
C CYS A 80 6.83 -16.99 -13.47
N VAL A 81 7.32 -17.72 -12.49
CA VAL A 81 7.44 -19.18 -12.52
C VAL A 81 6.56 -19.73 -11.40
N HIS A 82 5.66 -20.64 -11.76
CA HIS A 82 4.77 -21.26 -10.79
C HIS A 82 5.59 -22.21 -9.93
N ILE A 83 5.39 -22.20 -8.62
CA ILE A 83 6.10 -23.10 -7.70
C ILE A 83 5.18 -24.26 -7.35
N PRO A 84 5.50 -25.50 -7.77
CA PRO A 84 4.70 -26.66 -7.43
C PRO A 84 4.57 -26.87 -5.91
N PRO A 85 3.41 -27.33 -5.40
CA PRO A 85 3.17 -27.48 -3.95
C PRO A 85 4.16 -28.40 -3.21
N ASN A 86 4.77 -29.34 -3.93
CA ASN A 86 5.77 -30.28 -3.40
C ASN A 86 7.16 -29.65 -3.20
N VAL A 87 7.44 -28.50 -3.80
CA VAL A 87 8.73 -27.78 -3.64
C VAL A 87 8.74 -26.95 -2.36
N THR A 88 7.60 -26.36 -2.01
CA THR A 88 7.47 -25.42 -0.87
C THR A 88 7.83 -26.05 0.48
N GLY A 89 7.57 -27.35 0.67
CA GLY A 89 7.92 -28.06 1.91
C GLY A 89 9.43 -28.31 2.08
N SER A 90 10.19 -28.42 0.99
CA SER A 90 11.60 -28.81 1.00
C SER A 90 12.54 -27.62 1.24
N VAL A 91 12.18 -26.45 0.72
CA VAL A 91 12.98 -25.22 0.85
C VAL A 91 12.94 -24.66 2.29
N CYS A 92 11.86 -24.90 3.03
CA CYS A 92 11.72 -24.46 4.41
C CYS A 92 12.61 -25.21 5.43
N ILE A 93 13.22 -26.34 5.05
CA ILE A 93 13.95 -27.22 5.98
C ILE A 93 15.48 -27.02 5.88
N GLY A 94 16.00 -26.49 4.76
CA GLY A 94 17.44 -26.49 4.46
C GLY A 94 18.27 -25.33 5.04
N SER A 95 17.66 -24.27 5.57
CA SER A 95 18.36 -23.00 5.83
C SER A 95 18.39 -22.52 7.29
N ARG A 96 18.17 -23.39 8.29
CA ARG A 96 18.31 -22.99 9.71
C ARG A 96 18.93 -24.05 10.61
N SER A 97 20.25 -23.95 10.80
CA SER A 97 20.91 -24.36 12.04
C SER A 97 22.31 -23.75 12.10
N LYS A 98 22.42 -22.57 12.72
CA LYS A 98 23.54 -22.22 13.60
C LYS A 98 23.15 -20.99 14.43
N ALA A 99 23.09 -21.23 15.74
CA ALA A 99 22.72 -20.30 16.78
C ALA A 99 23.70 -19.12 16.88
N LEU A 100 23.24 -17.97 17.37
CA LEU A 100 24.06 -17.06 18.16
C LEU A 100 23.20 -16.25 19.16
N GLY A 101 23.55 -16.37 20.45
CA GLY A 101 23.58 -15.29 21.43
C GLY A 101 22.26 -14.63 21.86
N ARG A 102 21.72 -15.06 23.01
CA ARG A 102 20.85 -14.23 23.85
C ARG A 102 21.67 -13.04 24.40
N SER A 103 21.19 -11.82 24.18
CA SER A 103 21.58 -10.64 24.96
C SER A 103 20.37 -9.76 25.29
N SER A 104 20.19 -9.58 26.60
CA SER A 104 19.53 -8.49 27.34
C SER A 104 18.16 -7.97 26.87
N ALA A 105 17.17 -8.19 27.73
CA ALA A 105 15.83 -7.63 27.67
C ALA A 105 15.81 -6.09 27.64
N SER A 106 15.42 -5.52 26.50
CA SER A 106 14.74 -4.23 26.39
C SER A 106 13.31 -4.50 25.88
N ASN A 107 12.35 -3.67 26.30
CA ASN A 107 10.91 -3.87 26.12
C ASN A 107 10.52 -4.43 24.72
N MET A 108 9.97 -5.64 24.70
CA MET A 108 9.58 -6.40 23.49
C MET A 108 8.46 -5.77 22.63
N ASN A 109 7.94 -4.58 22.97
CA ASN A 109 6.79 -3.96 22.28
C ASN A 109 7.13 -2.96 21.18
N ASP A 110 8.41 -2.60 21.01
CA ASP A 110 8.84 -1.49 20.12
C ASP A 110 9.63 -1.98 18.89
N THR A 111 9.49 -3.26 18.54
CA THR A 111 10.16 -3.87 17.37
C THR A 111 9.17 -4.62 16.49
N PHE A 112 9.23 -4.36 15.20
CA PHE A 112 8.48 -5.02 14.14
C PHE A 112 9.31 -6.13 13.48
N ARG A 113 8.69 -7.28 13.19
CA ARG A 113 9.24 -8.36 12.35
C ARG A 113 8.14 -8.88 11.44
N PHE A 114 8.47 -9.18 10.18
CA PHE A 114 7.49 -9.75 9.25
C PHE A 114 7.06 -11.15 9.68
N THR A 115 7.96 -11.93 10.28
CA THR A 115 7.65 -13.27 10.79
C THR A 115 6.69 -13.31 11.97
N ASP A 116 6.36 -12.16 12.56
CA ASP A 116 5.37 -12.08 13.63
C ASP A 116 3.92 -12.14 13.09
N TYR A 117 3.73 -12.08 11.76
CA TYR A 117 2.42 -12.04 11.08
C TYR A 117 2.12 -13.31 10.30
N ASP A 118 0.88 -13.78 10.39
CA ASP A 118 0.36 -14.97 9.70
C ASP A 118 -0.12 -14.64 8.28
N CYS A 119 -0.60 -13.41 8.08
CA CYS A 119 -1.12 -12.93 6.81
C CYS A 119 -0.65 -11.49 6.58
N ILE A 120 -0.16 -11.21 5.39
CA ILE A 120 0.22 -9.86 4.96
C ILE A 120 -0.60 -9.53 3.72
N GLY A 121 -1.45 -8.52 3.83
CA GLY A 121 -2.19 -7.95 2.72
C GLY A 121 -1.48 -6.71 2.20
N PHE A 122 -1.57 -6.50 0.89
CA PHE A 122 -1.00 -5.35 0.21
C PHE A 122 -2.09 -4.69 -0.60
N ASP A 123 -2.19 -3.38 -0.48
CA ASP A 123 -2.83 -2.58 -1.50
C ASP A 123 -2.02 -2.63 -2.82
N LEU A 124 -2.68 -2.30 -3.95
CA LEU A 124 -2.09 -2.38 -5.27
C LEU A 124 -1.54 -1.02 -5.74
N ASP A 125 -2.41 -0.03 -5.92
CA ASP A 125 -2.10 1.22 -6.59
C ASP A 125 -1.34 2.17 -5.65
N ASN A 126 -0.20 2.70 -6.07
CA ASN A 126 0.75 3.47 -5.24
C ASN A 126 1.38 2.69 -4.06
N THR A 127 1.01 1.42 -3.88
CA THR A 127 1.60 0.53 -2.88
C THR A 127 2.55 -0.48 -3.53
N LEU A 128 2.03 -1.47 -4.25
CA LEU A 128 2.85 -2.42 -5.03
C LEU A 128 3.21 -1.87 -6.41
N LEU A 129 2.28 -1.14 -7.03
CA LEU A 129 2.46 -0.51 -8.34
C LEU A 129 2.63 0.99 -8.16
N ARG A 130 3.85 1.48 -8.39
CA ARG A 130 4.15 2.91 -8.33
C ARG A 130 3.87 3.57 -9.66
N TYR A 131 3.22 4.72 -9.58
CA TYR A 131 2.96 5.58 -10.73
C TYR A 131 3.98 6.70 -10.78
N ASN A 132 4.21 7.25 -11.97
CA ASN A 132 4.82 8.56 -12.07
C ASN A 132 3.76 9.59 -11.62
N VAL A 133 3.85 10.04 -10.37
CA VAL A 133 2.81 10.88 -9.73
C VAL A 133 2.56 12.15 -10.54
N THR A 134 3.63 12.78 -11.06
CA THR A 134 3.50 13.97 -11.93
C THR A 134 2.64 13.72 -13.16
N SER A 135 2.88 12.60 -13.85
CA SER A 135 2.13 12.25 -15.05
C SER A 135 0.69 11.83 -14.73
N LEU A 136 0.50 11.13 -13.61
CA LEU A 136 -0.82 10.69 -13.15
C LEU A 136 -1.71 11.88 -12.80
N VAL A 137 -1.24 12.80 -11.94
CA VAL A 137 -2.01 13.98 -11.52
C VAL A 137 -2.37 14.88 -12.71
N ARG A 138 -1.43 15.06 -13.66
CA ARG A 138 -1.70 15.83 -14.88
C ARG A 138 -2.79 15.18 -15.73
N MET A 139 -2.69 13.87 -15.96
CA MET A 139 -3.69 13.12 -16.72
C MET A 139 -5.06 13.17 -16.04
N GLU A 140 -5.14 12.96 -14.72
CA GLU A 140 -6.39 13.03 -13.95
C GLU A 140 -7.06 14.41 -14.06
N TYR A 141 -6.29 15.49 -13.93
CA TYR A 141 -6.81 16.84 -14.08
C TYR A 141 -7.30 17.11 -15.50
N GLU A 142 -6.52 16.74 -16.53
CA GLU A 142 -6.87 16.94 -17.93
C GLU A 142 -8.18 16.22 -18.31
N GLU A 143 -8.34 14.97 -17.87
CA GLU A 143 -9.56 14.19 -18.09
C GLU A 143 -10.77 14.80 -17.35
N LEU A 144 -10.61 15.19 -16.09
CA LEU A 144 -11.68 15.81 -15.31
C LEU A 144 -12.10 17.16 -15.91
N ALA A 145 -11.13 18.03 -16.23
CA ALA A 145 -11.38 19.32 -16.85
C ALA A 145 -12.05 19.16 -18.23
N GLY A 146 -11.56 18.23 -19.04
CA GLY A 146 -12.14 17.89 -20.34
C GLY A 146 -13.59 17.42 -20.20
N PHE A 147 -13.88 16.54 -19.23
CA PHE A 147 -15.24 16.11 -18.95
C PHE A 147 -16.15 17.26 -18.52
N LEU A 148 -15.71 18.10 -17.58
CA LEU A 148 -16.51 19.24 -17.10
C LEU A 148 -16.85 20.23 -18.21
N VAL A 149 -15.90 20.53 -19.09
CA VAL A 149 -16.12 21.47 -20.20
C VAL A 149 -16.97 20.82 -21.29
N ASN A 150 -16.58 19.66 -21.79
CA ASN A 150 -17.18 19.07 -22.98
C ASN A 150 -18.54 18.42 -22.70
N GLN A 151 -18.71 17.81 -21.52
CA GLN A 151 -19.92 17.04 -21.18
C GLN A 151 -20.85 17.78 -20.20
N ARG A 152 -20.32 18.69 -19.37
CA ARG A 152 -21.11 19.43 -18.37
C ARG A 152 -21.30 20.91 -18.70
N GLY A 153 -20.68 21.41 -19.77
CA GLY A 153 -20.86 22.80 -20.24
C GLY A 153 -20.16 23.87 -19.39
N TYR A 154 -19.16 23.48 -18.59
CA TYR A 154 -18.38 24.44 -17.81
C TYR A 154 -17.49 25.28 -18.74
N SER A 155 -17.16 26.51 -18.32
CA SER A 155 -16.29 27.39 -19.11
C SER A 155 -14.84 26.86 -19.15
N GLY A 156 -14.33 26.62 -20.36
CA GLY A 156 -12.95 26.17 -20.57
C GLY A 156 -11.87 27.25 -20.35
N ALA A 157 -12.27 28.52 -20.14
CA ALA A 157 -11.34 29.65 -20.05
C ALA A 157 -10.28 29.53 -18.93
N HIS A 158 -10.59 28.74 -17.89
CA HIS A 158 -9.68 28.45 -16.78
C HIS A 158 -9.37 26.97 -16.62
N LEU A 159 -10.35 26.08 -16.84
CA LEU A 159 -10.19 24.63 -16.63
C LEU A 159 -9.29 23.94 -17.66
N LEU A 160 -9.19 24.45 -18.89
CA LEU A 160 -8.35 23.84 -19.94
C LEU A 160 -6.95 24.45 -20.03
N LYS A 161 -6.59 25.34 -19.10
CA LYS A 161 -5.23 25.87 -19.04
C LYS A 161 -4.30 24.76 -18.50
N PRO A 162 -3.08 24.63 -19.06
CA PRO A 162 -2.10 23.71 -18.48
C PRO A 162 -1.85 24.01 -17.01
N LEU A 163 -1.76 22.97 -16.19
CA LEU A 163 -1.39 23.10 -14.78
C LEU A 163 -0.01 23.79 -14.67
N THR A 164 0.03 24.84 -13.86
CA THR A 164 1.29 25.52 -13.51
C THR A 164 2.00 24.78 -12.38
N GLU A 165 3.28 25.10 -12.13
CA GLU A 165 4.01 24.53 -10.98
C GLU A 165 3.35 24.94 -9.64
N ASP A 166 2.73 26.13 -9.57
CA ASP A 166 2.01 26.59 -8.38
C ASP A 166 0.70 25.80 -8.17
N ASP A 167 0.02 25.38 -9.24
CA ASP A 167 -1.15 24.51 -9.16
C ASP A 167 -0.79 23.10 -8.67
N LEU A 168 0.38 22.60 -9.09
CA LEU A 168 0.92 21.31 -8.62
C LEU A 168 1.32 21.38 -7.13
N ASP A 169 1.94 22.48 -6.66
CA ASP A 169 2.27 22.70 -5.23
C ASP A 169 1.00 22.81 -4.35
N PHE A 170 -0.12 23.27 -4.93
CA PHE A 170 -1.40 23.36 -4.25
C PHE A 170 -2.08 22.00 -4.05
N MET A 171 -1.95 21.06 -4.99
CA MET A 171 -2.60 19.75 -4.98
C MET A 171 -1.85 18.75 -4.09
N GLN A 172 -2.06 18.85 -2.78
CA GLN A 172 -1.45 17.96 -1.80
C GLN A 172 -2.47 16.94 -1.23
N LYS A 173 -2.03 15.69 -1.01
CA LYS A 173 -2.81 14.68 -0.28
C LYS A 173 -3.14 15.19 1.13
N GLY A 174 -4.37 14.93 1.56
CA GLY A 174 -4.77 15.14 2.95
C GLY A 174 -5.34 16.52 3.31
N LEU A 175 -5.80 17.28 2.31
CA LEU A 175 -6.61 18.49 2.50
C LEU A 175 -8.10 18.15 2.65
N MET A 176 -8.85 19.00 3.35
CA MET A 176 -10.31 18.86 3.48
C MET A 176 -11.05 19.92 2.66
N LEU A 177 -12.11 19.54 1.95
CA LEU A 177 -12.92 20.44 1.14
C LEU A 177 -14.22 20.80 1.88
N ASP A 178 -14.39 22.09 2.22
CA ASP A 178 -15.69 22.67 2.58
C ASP A 178 -16.41 23.05 1.27
N LEU A 179 -17.27 22.15 0.80
CA LEU A 179 -18.02 22.32 -0.45
C LEU A 179 -19.11 23.40 -0.35
N GLU A 180 -19.55 23.75 0.85
CA GLU A 180 -20.59 24.75 1.07
C GLU A 180 -20.01 26.17 0.93
N ARG A 181 -18.79 26.38 1.45
CA ARG A 181 -18.12 27.69 1.43
C ARG A 181 -17.02 27.80 0.37
N GLY A 182 -16.72 26.71 -0.34
CA GLY A 182 -15.68 26.65 -1.37
C GLY A 182 -14.26 26.78 -0.81
N ASN A 183 -14.02 26.28 0.41
CA ASN A 183 -12.72 26.39 1.07
C ASN A 183 -11.97 25.07 1.09
N VAL A 184 -10.65 25.14 1.02
CA VAL A 184 -9.74 24.00 1.22
C VAL A 184 -9.01 24.20 2.54
N LEU A 185 -9.05 23.21 3.42
CA LEU A 185 -8.66 23.31 4.82
C LEU A 185 -7.50 22.36 5.14
N ARG A 186 -6.55 22.86 5.93
CA ARG A 186 -5.51 22.06 6.59
C ARG A 186 -5.76 22.04 8.09
N VAL A 187 -6.03 20.85 8.62
CA VAL A 187 -6.50 20.62 9.99
C VAL A 187 -5.43 19.90 10.81
N SER A 188 -5.25 20.26 12.08
CA SER A 188 -4.36 19.56 13.02
C SER A 188 -5.04 18.33 13.67
N PRO A 189 -4.29 17.44 14.36
CA PRO A 189 -4.85 16.23 14.97
C PRO A 189 -6.01 16.43 15.95
N ASP A 190 -6.10 17.62 16.57
CA ASP A 190 -7.14 18.05 17.51
C ASP A 190 -8.38 18.65 16.82
N GLY A 191 -8.44 18.64 15.48
CA GLY A 191 -9.56 19.16 14.70
C GLY A 191 -9.53 20.67 14.45
N VAL A 192 -8.47 21.38 14.87
CA VAL A 192 -8.33 22.82 14.66
C VAL A 192 -7.87 23.13 13.25
N ILE A 193 -8.56 24.03 12.55
CA ILE A 193 -8.16 24.54 11.22
C ILE A 193 -6.92 25.42 11.40
N ARG A 194 -5.75 24.97 10.94
CA ARG A 194 -4.48 25.70 11.06
C ARG A 194 -4.21 26.59 9.85
N ARG A 195 -4.68 26.19 8.67
CA ARG A 195 -4.64 26.98 7.43
C ARG A 195 -5.89 26.71 6.61
N ALA A 196 -6.31 27.70 5.84
CA ALA A 196 -7.43 27.56 4.91
C ALA A 196 -7.17 28.42 3.66
N SER A 197 -7.63 27.98 2.51
CA SER A 197 -7.72 28.78 1.30
C SER A 197 -9.16 28.80 0.78
N HIS A 198 -9.52 29.84 0.03
CA HIS A 198 -10.73 29.88 -0.77
C HIS A 198 -10.31 29.78 -2.24
N GLY A 199 -10.59 28.65 -2.88
CA GLY A 199 -9.86 28.23 -4.08
C GLY A 199 -8.34 28.19 -3.81
N SER A 200 -7.53 28.82 -4.66
CA SER A 200 -6.07 28.92 -4.50
C SER A 200 -5.60 30.08 -3.60
N ARG A 201 -6.50 30.93 -3.10
CA ARG A 201 -6.14 32.10 -2.29
C ARG A 201 -6.13 31.77 -0.80
N LEU A 202 -4.97 31.85 -0.16
CA LEU A 202 -4.82 31.62 1.28
C LEU A 202 -5.58 32.68 2.11
N LEU A 203 -6.25 32.23 3.19
CA LEU A 203 -6.99 33.08 4.13
C LEU A 203 -6.12 33.47 5.33
N SER A 204 -6.34 34.67 5.88
CA SER A 204 -5.70 35.11 7.13
C SER A 204 -6.34 34.45 8.36
N VAL A 205 -5.59 34.34 9.46
CA VAL A 205 -6.05 33.71 10.70
C VAL A 205 -7.31 34.38 11.27
N ASP A 206 -7.40 35.71 11.19
CA ASP A 206 -8.57 36.46 11.68
C ASP A 206 -9.81 36.15 10.83
N ARG A 207 -9.64 36.03 9.51
CA ARG A 207 -10.74 35.70 8.60
C ARG A 207 -11.23 34.27 8.76
N ILE A 208 -10.35 33.34 9.13
CA ILE A 208 -10.73 31.94 9.45
C ILE A 208 -11.66 31.91 10.67
N LYS A 209 -11.36 32.69 11.73
CA LYS A 209 -12.15 32.72 12.96
C LYS A 209 -13.54 33.33 12.77
N GLU A 210 -13.71 34.25 11.82
CA GLU A 210 -15.02 34.84 11.49
C GLU A 210 -15.96 33.85 10.77
N ILE A 211 -15.42 32.90 9.99
CA ILE A 211 -16.21 32.04 9.11
C ILE A 211 -16.79 30.82 9.83
N TYR A 212 -16.22 30.39 10.97
CA TYR A 212 -16.62 29.16 11.66
C TYR A 212 -16.98 29.35 13.16
N PRO A 213 -18.24 29.70 13.51
CA PRO A 213 -18.75 29.73 14.91
C PRO A 213 -19.82 28.64 15.25
N GLU A 214 -19.67 27.97 16.41
CA GLU A 214 -20.59 27.10 17.23
C GLU A 214 -21.47 25.92 16.67
N GLN A 215 -21.83 25.81 15.38
CA GLN A 215 -22.23 24.55 14.65
C GLN A 215 -23.25 23.45 15.24
N ARG A 216 -24.62 23.38 15.00
CA ARG A 216 -25.55 22.14 15.06
C ARG A 216 -27.14 22.24 14.75
N TRP A 217 -27.89 21.11 14.45
CA TRP A 217 -29.41 20.83 14.45
C TRP A 217 -29.81 19.33 14.79
N ASP A 218 -31.09 18.83 14.74
CA ASP A 218 -31.57 17.69 15.63
C ASP A 218 -32.48 16.55 15.05
N VAL A 219 -33.37 16.72 14.04
CA VAL A 219 -34.32 15.64 13.60
C VAL A 219 -33.89 14.93 12.31
N THR A 220 -33.27 15.66 11.40
CA THR A 220 -32.42 15.10 10.33
C THR A 220 -31.21 14.37 10.92
N ASP A 221 -30.82 14.69 12.15
CA ASP A 221 -29.75 14.06 12.91
C ASP A 221 -30.10 12.65 13.45
N ALA A 222 -31.24 12.07 13.07
CA ALA A 222 -31.61 10.68 13.38
C ALA A 222 -31.74 9.77 12.13
N TYR A 223 -32.18 10.30 10.98
CA TYR A 223 -32.30 9.54 9.72
C TYR A 223 -31.13 9.81 8.76
N CYS A 224 -30.54 11.02 8.80
CA CYS A 224 -29.28 11.33 8.09
C CYS A 224 -28.04 11.04 8.94
N SER A 225 -28.22 10.76 10.23
CA SER A 225 -27.11 10.27 11.08
C SER A 225 -26.84 8.78 10.91
N ASP A 226 -27.81 7.98 10.46
CA ASP A 226 -27.54 6.60 10.07
C ASP A 226 -28.55 5.99 9.07
N MET A 227 -28.31 6.19 7.77
CA MET A 227 -28.96 5.40 6.70
C MET A 227 -28.54 3.91 6.71
N LEU A 228 -27.47 3.55 7.43
CA LEU A 228 -27.06 2.16 7.72
C LEU A 228 -27.84 1.55 8.90
N SER A 229 -28.79 2.26 9.51
CA SER A 229 -29.72 1.67 10.48
C SER A 229 -30.68 0.65 9.84
N ALA A 230 -30.79 0.66 8.50
CA ALA A 230 -31.40 -0.41 7.69
C ALA A 230 -30.46 -1.63 7.47
N TRP A 231 -29.17 -1.47 7.75
CA TRP A 231 -28.11 -2.49 7.62
C TRP A 231 -27.71 -3.09 8.99
N ASN A 232 -27.82 -2.33 10.10
CA ASN A 232 -27.53 -2.78 11.48
C ASN A 232 -28.56 -2.27 12.52
N GLY A 233 -28.85 -3.08 13.55
CA GLY A 233 -29.74 -2.74 14.68
C GLY A 233 -31.13 -3.41 14.65
N PRO A 234 -32.03 -3.16 15.62
CA PRO A 234 -33.39 -3.72 15.64
C PRO A 234 -34.23 -3.53 14.33
N PRO A 235 -34.07 -2.43 13.56
CA PRO A 235 -34.77 -2.25 12.27
C PRO A 235 -34.29 -3.16 11.14
N SER A 236 -33.02 -3.61 11.14
CA SER A 236 -32.48 -4.50 10.10
C SER A 236 -33.09 -5.92 10.11
N LYS A 237 -33.85 -6.26 11.16
CA LYS A 237 -34.65 -7.49 11.26
C LYS A 237 -36.03 -7.39 10.59
N LYS A 238 -36.43 -6.20 10.11
CA LYS A 238 -37.79 -5.93 9.63
C LYS A 238 -37.88 -5.36 8.21
N ILE A 239 -36.79 -4.88 7.60
CA ILE A 239 -36.79 -4.39 6.21
C ILE A 239 -35.42 -4.57 5.53
N ARG A 240 -35.43 -4.78 4.20
CA ARG A 240 -34.27 -4.65 3.28
C ARG A 240 -34.73 -4.07 1.96
N SER A 241 -33.90 -3.22 1.35
CA SER A 241 -34.05 -2.76 -0.04
C SER A 241 -33.03 -3.46 -0.93
N LEU A 242 -33.52 -4.27 -1.88
CA LEU A 242 -32.74 -5.00 -2.88
C LEU A 242 -32.94 -4.29 -4.23
N LEU A 243 -31.88 -3.72 -4.81
CA LEU A 243 -32.04 -2.73 -5.87
C LEU A 243 -31.43 -3.10 -7.22
N ASP A 244 -30.79 -4.27 -7.40
CA ASP A 244 -30.44 -4.76 -8.74
C ASP A 244 -30.37 -6.30 -8.92
N TYR A 245 -30.18 -6.73 -10.18
CA TYR A 245 -30.15 -8.13 -10.63
C TYR A 245 -28.81 -8.83 -10.38
N PHE A 246 -27.74 -8.12 -10.00
CA PHE A 246 -26.45 -8.71 -9.65
C PHE A 246 -26.45 -9.28 -8.22
N ASP A 247 -27.26 -8.68 -7.34
CA ASP A 247 -27.42 -9.09 -5.93
C ASP A 247 -27.95 -10.52 -5.75
N MET A 248 -28.70 -11.07 -6.72
CA MET A 248 -29.28 -12.42 -6.60
C MET A 248 -28.25 -13.55 -6.73
N SER A 249 -27.24 -13.39 -7.58
CA SER A 249 -26.20 -14.41 -7.83
C SER A 249 -25.20 -14.58 -6.68
N ALA A 250 -25.01 -13.55 -5.85
CA ALA A 250 -24.12 -13.61 -4.68
C ALA A 250 -24.60 -14.59 -3.60
N SER A 251 -25.88 -14.96 -3.61
CA SER A 251 -26.48 -15.89 -2.64
C SER A 251 -26.02 -17.35 -2.80
N ILE A 252 -25.41 -17.72 -3.92
CA ILE A 252 -25.02 -19.11 -4.24
C ILE A 252 -23.50 -19.34 -4.03
N ALA A 253 -22.68 -18.28 -3.91
CA ALA A 253 -21.22 -18.37 -3.85
C ALA A 253 -20.66 -18.11 -2.44
N GLN A 254 -20.97 -18.97 -1.47
CA GLN A 254 -20.32 -18.93 -0.14
C GLN A 254 -19.27 -20.03 -0.03
N CYS A 255 -18.04 -19.74 -0.46
CA CYS A 255 -16.80 -20.21 0.15
C CYS A 255 -15.63 -19.54 -0.58
N LEU A 256 -14.90 -18.66 0.11
CA LEU A 256 -13.57 -18.27 -0.32
C LEU A 256 -12.68 -19.54 -0.36
N LYS A 257 -11.84 -19.63 -1.38
CA LYS A 257 -10.93 -20.72 -1.74
C LYS A 257 -9.57 -20.13 -2.08
N ARG A 258 -8.52 -20.84 -1.67
CA ARG A 258 -7.13 -20.45 -1.92
C ARG A 258 -6.82 -20.53 -3.41
N GLY A 259 -6.15 -19.51 -3.94
CA GLY A 259 -5.68 -19.47 -5.34
C GLY A 259 -6.70 -18.92 -6.35
N GLU A 260 -7.88 -18.53 -5.90
CA GLU A 260 -8.93 -17.94 -6.73
C GLU A 260 -8.93 -16.41 -6.60
N ILE A 261 -9.58 -15.74 -7.55
CA ILE A 261 -9.73 -14.28 -7.61
C ILE A 261 -11.13 -13.89 -7.15
N TYR A 262 -11.21 -12.85 -6.32
CA TYR A 262 -12.45 -12.34 -5.75
C TYR A 262 -12.64 -10.86 -6.09
N SER A 263 -13.90 -10.43 -6.09
CA SER A 263 -14.28 -9.02 -6.20
C SER A 263 -15.12 -8.65 -4.98
N GLN A 264 -14.91 -7.45 -4.45
CA GLN A 264 -15.56 -6.94 -3.23
C GLN A 264 -15.26 -7.81 -1.98
N GLY A 265 -16.26 -7.97 -1.11
CA GLY A 265 -16.18 -8.73 0.13
C GLY A 265 -16.16 -7.85 1.36
N ASN A 266 -15.83 -8.44 2.51
CA ASN A 266 -15.66 -7.73 3.76
C ASN A 266 -14.63 -8.43 4.65
N TRP A 267 -14.07 -7.69 5.60
CA TRP A 267 -13.05 -8.20 6.51
C TRP A 267 -13.50 -9.41 7.33
N ASN A 268 -14.75 -9.45 7.79
CA ASN A 268 -15.22 -10.54 8.64
C ASN A 268 -15.22 -11.88 7.90
N ASP A 269 -15.63 -11.89 6.63
CA ASP A 269 -15.63 -13.10 5.82
C ASP A 269 -14.22 -13.48 5.37
N LEU A 270 -13.35 -12.49 5.13
CA LEU A 270 -11.94 -12.74 4.90
C LEU A 270 -11.27 -13.39 6.11
N VAL A 271 -11.47 -12.88 7.33
CA VAL A 271 -10.90 -13.46 8.56
C VAL A 271 -11.41 -14.87 8.82
N LYS A 272 -12.69 -15.17 8.56
CA LYS A 272 -13.20 -16.55 8.66
C LYS A 272 -12.46 -17.48 7.68
N PHE A 273 -12.23 -17.01 6.46
CA PHE A 273 -11.47 -17.76 5.48
C PHE A 273 -10.00 -17.93 5.90
N LEU A 274 -9.33 -16.86 6.34
CA LEU A 274 -7.96 -16.91 6.85
C LEU A 274 -7.84 -17.85 8.06
N THR A 275 -8.83 -17.86 8.96
CA THR A 275 -8.94 -18.84 10.06
C THR A 275 -8.98 -20.27 9.54
N SER A 276 -9.80 -20.52 8.51
CA SER A 276 -9.97 -21.86 7.96
C SER A 276 -8.68 -22.40 7.32
N ILE A 277 -7.89 -21.54 6.67
CA ILE A 277 -6.67 -21.97 5.96
C ILE A 277 -5.42 -21.96 6.84
N THR A 278 -5.39 -21.14 7.90
CA THR A 278 -4.26 -21.08 8.84
C THR A 278 -4.43 -22.01 10.04
N GLY A 279 -5.67 -22.38 10.38
CA GLY A 279 -6.00 -23.15 11.58
C GLY A 279 -5.82 -22.37 12.90
N LYS A 280 -5.59 -21.05 12.84
CA LYS A 280 -5.39 -20.18 14.01
C LYS A 280 -6.61 -19.30 14.24
N ALA A 281 -7.15 -19.26 15.46
CA ALA A 281 -8.30 -18.42 15.77
C ALA A 281 -7.95 -16.93 15.98
N ASP A 282 -6.70 -16.63 16.34
CA ASP A 282 -6.18 -15.28 16.58
C ASP A 282 -5.01 -15.02 15.62
N GLN A 283 -5.33 -14.77 14.35
CA GLN A 283 -4.31 -14.46 13.34
C GLN A 283 -3.75 -13.07 13.56
N ARG A 284 -2.43 -12.94 13.47
CA ARG A 284 -1.82 -11.62 13.28
C ARG A 284 -1.82 -11.26 11.81
N CYS A 285 -2.64 -10.28 11.45
CA CYS A 285 -2.68 -9.72 10.11
C CYS A 285 -1.94 -8.39 10.06
N LEU A 286 -1.12 -8.21 9.03
CA LEU A 286 -0.52 -6.93 8.64
C LEU A 286 -1.15 -6.46 7.33
N TYR A 287 -1.54 -5.19 7.25
CA TYR A 287 -1.95 -4.57 5.99
C TYR A 287 -0.99 -3.45 5.60
N VAL A 288 -0.54 -3.45 4.35
CA VAL A 288 0.43 -2.50 3.81
C VAL A 288 -0.26 -1.65 2.75
N GLY A 289 -0.21 -0.31 2.89
CA GLY A 289 -0.85 0.60 1.93
C GLY A 289 -0.43 2.05 2.06
N ASP A 290 -0.81 2.89 1.09
CA ASP A 290 -0.49 4.31 1.04
C ASP A 290 -1.64 5.20 1.57
N ASN A 291 -2.88 4.72 1.53
CA ASN A 291 -4.03 5.52 1.95
C ASN A 291 -4.16 5.54 3.49
N LEU A 292 -3.82 6.68 4.08
CA LEU A 292 -3.82 6.83 5.55
C LEU A 292 -5.17 6.59 6.23
N ILE A 293 -6.29 6.74 5.50
CA ILE A 293 -7.61 6.43 6.06
C ILE A 293 -7.97 4.97 5.81
N GLN A 294 -7.94 4.54 4.55
CA GLN A 294 -8.49 3.24 4.14
C GLN A 294 -7.56 2.07 4.52
N ASP A 295 -6.25 2.29 4.47
CA ASP A 295 -5.25 1.23 4.65
C ASP A 295 -4.63 1.27 6.05
N ILE A 296 -4.56 2.45 6.67
CA ILE A 296 -3.85 2.64 7.94
C ILE A 296 -4.81 2.82 9.11
N TYR A 297 -5.64 3.87 9.08
CA TYR A 297 -6.54 4.18 10.19
C TYR A 297 -7.64 3.13 10.35
N VAL A 298 -8.39 2.82 9.29
CA VAL A 298 -9.54 1.91 9.37
C VAL A 298 -9.10 0.50 9.82
N PRO A 299 -8.04 -0.11 9.24
CA PRO A 299 -7.63 -1.44 9.63
C PRO A 299 -7.12 -1.54 11.08
N ASN A 300 -6.40 -0.51 11.53
CA ASN A 300 -5.89 -0.46 12.88
C ASN A 300 -6.99 -0.20 13.93
N ALA A 301 -7.85 0.80 13.69
CA ALA A 301 -8.81 1.27 14.68
C ALA A 301 -10.01 0.34 14.87
N TYR A 302 -10.46 -0.36 13.81
CA TYR A 302 -11.73 -1.08 13.84
C TYR A 302 -11.60 -2.61 13.77
N ILE A 303 -10.50 -3.13 13.22
CA ILE A 303 -10.40 -4.57 12.89
C ILE A 303 -9.15 -5.26 13.45
N ARG A 304 -8.40 -4.61 14.35
CA ARG A 304 -7.19 -5.13 15.02
C ARG A 304 -6.13 -5.67 14.05
N CYS A 305 -6.07 -5.12 12.85
CA CYS A 305 -5.00 -5.40 11.90
C CYS A 305 -3.86 -4.41 12.16
N ASP A 306 -2.64 -4.90 12.31
CA ASP A 306 -1.47 -4.00 12.32
C ASP A 306 -1.28 -3.45 10.90
N THR A 307 -0.71 -2.25 10.78
CA THR A 307 -0.55 -1.61 9.48
C THR A 307 0.86 -1.09 9.25
N LEU A 308 1.24 -0.98 7.97
CA LEU A 308 2.50 -0.41 7.51
C LEU A 308 2.18 0.64 6.45
N ALA A 309 2.58 1.89 6.69
CA ALA A 309 2.30 3.01 5.81
C ALA A 309 3.40 3.17 4.75
N VAL A 310 3.01 3.25 3.48
CA VAL A 310 3.89 3.58 2.34
C VAL A 310 3.66 5.05 1.98
N ILE A 311 4.61 5.93 2.28
CA ILE A 311 4.45 7.39 2.21
C ILE A 311 5.67 8.00 1.50
N GLU A 312 5.53 8.25 0.20
CA GLU A 312 6.61 8.76 -0.67
C GLU A 312 7.15 10.12 -0.21
N GLU A 313 6.32 10.92 0.46
CA GLU A 313 6.68 12.20 1.09
C GLU A 313 7.85 12.04 2.07
N GLN A 314 8.04 10.86 2.68
CA GLN A 314 9.18 10.61 3.57
C GLN A 314 10.52 10.73 2.85
N MET A 315 10.61 10.22 1.62
CA MET A 315 11.82 10.35 0.80
C MET A 315 11.90 11.74 0.18
N SER A 316 10.76 12.29 -0.26
CA SER A 316 10.70 13.61 -0.87
C SER A 316 11.13 14.74 0.06
N GLU A 317 10.74 14.72 1.34
CA GLU A 317 11.17 15.74 2.30
C GLU A 317 12.63 15.57 2.77
N GLY A 318 13.30 14.53 2.27
CA GLY A 318 14.63 14.11 2.68
C GLY A 318 14.62 13.38 4.02
N MET A 319 15.62 12.53 4.23
CA MET A 319 15.74 11.71 5.43
C MET A 319 17.10 11.91 6.12
N LEU A 320 17.11 11.86 7.45
CA LEU A 320 18.32 11.98 8.25
C LEU A 320 19.39 10.96 7.82
N HIS A 321 20.59 11.45 7.55
CA HIS A 321 21.75 10.63 7.20
C HIS A 321 21.51 9.69 6.00
N HIS A 322 20.54 10.01 5.14
CA HIS A 322 20.17 9.19 4.00
C HIS A 322 20.08 10.06 2.74
N GLY A 323 20.83 9.72 1.69
CA GLY A 323 20.95 10.54 0.48
C GLY A 323 19.97 10.16 -0.64
N LEU A 324 18.86 9.49 -0.33
CA LEU A 324 17.85 9.19 -1.36
C LEU A 324 17.04 10.47 -1.65
N THR A 325 16.68 10.65 -2.92
CA THR A 325 15.93 11.79 -3.44
C THR A 325 14.74 11.27 -4.22
N HIS A 326 13.63 11.99 -4.19
CA HIS A 326 12.42 11.59 -4.90
C HIS A 326 12.34 12.33 -6.25
N PRO A 327 12.13 11.64 -7.38
CA PRO A 327 12.08 12.31 -8.69
C PRO A 327 10.97 13.37 -8.78
N ASP A 328 9.86 13.14 -8.09
CA ASP A 328 8.69 14.03 -8.04
C ASP A 328 8.65 14.97 -6.80
N GLU A 329 9.82 15.32 -6.24
CA GLU A 329 9.95 16.18 -5.04
C GLU A 329 9.14 17.48 -5.10
N LYS A 330 8.95 18.03 -6.30
CA LYS A 330 8.22 19.30 -6.50
C LYS A 330 6.73 19.20 -6.21
N ILE A 331 6.14 18.01 -6.34
CA ILE A 331 4.71 17.79 -6.11
C ILE A 331 4.48 17.30 -4.69
N LEU A 332 5.35 16.39 -4.23
CA LEU A 332 5.24 15.79 -2.91
C LEU A 332 5.59 16.78 -1.78
N ASN A 333 6.48 17.75 -2.06
CA ASN A 333 6.80 18.82 -1.12
C ASN A 333 6.03 20.09 -1.48
N SER A 334 5.41 20.73 -0.49
CA SER A 334 4.81 22.04 -0.68
C SER A 334 5.56 23.13 0.07
N LYS A 335 5.92 24.21 -0.64
CA LYS A 335 6.45 25.44 -0.01
C LYS A 335 5.34 26.24 0.64
N LEU A 336 4.14 26.19 0.08
CA LEU A 336 2.97 26.89 0.60
C LEU A 336 2.49 26.26 1.90
N TRP A 337 2.36 24.94 1.95
CA TRP A 337 1.80 24.21 3.08
C TRP A 337 2.88 23.82 4.10
N GLY A 338 4.13 23.62 3.68
CA GLY A 338 5.18 23.05 4.52
C GLY A 338 5.03 21.53 4.67
N SER A 339 5.83 20.93 5.54
CA SER A 339 5.95 19.46 5.68
C SER A 339 4.62 18.73 5.84
N PHE A 340 4.49 17.60 5.15
CA PHE A 340 3.47 16.57 5.29
C PHE A 340 3.41 16.00 6.70
N PHE A 341 4.55 15.75 7.34
CA PHE A 341 4.62 15.08 8.65
C PHE A 341 4.44 16.01 9.85
N CYS A 342 4.86 17.26 9.75
CA CYS A 342 4.84 18.19 10.88
C CYS A 342 4.43 19.62 10.49
N LEU A 343 3.83 20.32 11.44
CA LEU A 343 3.52 21.74 11.34
C LEU A 343 4.54 22.51 12.15
N LYS A 344 5.32 23.35 11.46
CA LYS A 344 6.29 24.28 12.08
C LYS A 344 5.85 25.72 11.90
N ASP A 345 5.70 26.43 13.00
CA ASP A 345 5.68 27.89 13.04
C ASP A 345 6.70 28.39 14.09
N SER A 346 6.83 29.71 14.24
CA SER A 346 7.79 30.35 15.16
C SER A 346 7.60 29.99 16.64
N THR A 347 6.51 29.31 17.00
CA THR A 347 6.07 29.06 18.39
C THR A 347 5.61 27.62 18.66
N VAL A 348 5.30 26.85 17.63
CA VAL A 348 4.66 25.52 17.73
C VAL A 348 5.34 24.55 16.76
N ASN A 349 5.75 23.40 17.30
CA ASN A 349 6.30 22.28 16.54
C ASN A 349 5.52 21.02 16.92
N VAL A 350 4.53 20.67 16.09
CA VAL A 350 3.59 19.58 16.35
C VAL A 350 3.41 18.69 15.12
N ASP A 351 3.03 17.43 15.35
CA ASP A 351 2.66 16.52 14.27
C ASP A 351 1.53 17.14 13.42
N SER A 352 1.58 16.94 12.10
CA SER A 352 0.40 17.15 11.27
C SER A 352 -0.66 16.09 11.61
N LEU A 353 -1.90 16.27 11.14
CA LEU A 353 -2.94 15.23 11.25
C LEU A 353 -2.42 13.88 10.72
N TRP A 354 -1.77 13.90 9.55
CA TRP A 354 -1.27 12.69 8.88
C TRP A 354 -0.05 12.10 9.56
N GLY A 355 0.89 12.94 10.02
CA GLY A 355 2.01 12.49 10.85
C GLY A 355 1.53 11.83 12.16
N HIS A 356 0.49 12.39 12.79
CA HIS A 356 -0.13 11.80 13.98
C HIS A 356 -0.81 10.47 13.66
N VAL A 357 -1.61 10.39 12.59
CA VAL A 357 -2.28 9.17 12.15
C VAL A 357 -1.25 8.06 11.90
N ILE A 358 -0.18 8.36 11.17
CA ILE A 358 0.91 7.41 10.90
C ILE A 358 1.51 6.90 12.21
N LYS A 359 1.96 7.80 13.10
CA LYS A 359 2.60 7.44 14.37
C LYS A 359 1.69 6.58 15.26
N LYS A 360 0.38 6.87 15.26
CA LYS A 360 -0.58 6.22 16.14
C LYS A 360 -1.08 4.88 15.61
N HIS A 361 -1.26 4.77 14.30
CA HIS A 361 -1.98 3.66 13.69
C HIS A 361 -1.07 2.71 12.89
N ALA A 362 0.09 3.15 12.43
CA ALA A 362 1.06 2.31 11.73
C ALA A 362 2.17 1.78 12.66
N LYS A 363 2.71 0.60 12.33
CA LYS A 363 3.93 0.07 12.95
C LYS A 363 5.17 0.73 12.40
N LEU A 364 5.17 0.95 11.09
CA LEU A 364 6.26 1.55 10.33
C LEU A 364 5.71 2.51 9.29
N CYS A 365 6.49 3.54 8.99
CA CYS A 365 6.32 4.40 7.83
C CYS A 365 7.56 4.21 6.96
N ILE A 366 7.33 3.88 5.68
CA ILE A 366 8.40 3.69 4.70
C ILE A 366 8.11 4.48 3.42
N PRO A 367 9.13 4.98 2.71
CA PRO A 367 8.90 5.72 1.46
C PRO A 367 8.48 4.83 0.29
N GLU A 368 8.91 3.57 0.28
CA GLU A 368 8.65 2.59 -0.78
C GLU A 368 8.87 1.18 -0.24
N ILE A 369 8.20 0.17 -0.82
CA ILE A 369 8.30 -1.22 -0.36
C ILE A 369 9.73 -1.79 -0.49
N ASP A 370 10.50 -1.32 -1.48
CA ASP A 370 11.85 -1.80 -1.77
C ASP A 370 12.81 -1.69 -0.56
N VAL A 371 12.59 -0.71 0.32
CA VAL A 371 13.44 -0.52 1.50
C VAL A 371 13.32 -1.64 2.54
N VAL A 372 12.18 -2.37 2.55
CA VAL A 372 11.93 -3.45 3.53
C VAL A 372 12.05 -4.84 2.92
N VAL A 373 11.78 -5.01 1.63
CA VAL A 373 11.89 -6.34 0.96
C VAL A 373 13.33 -6.79 0.74
N GLN A 374 14.29 -5.87 0.80
CA GLN A 374 15.73 -6.19 0.72
C GLN A 374 16.28 -6.76 2.04
N ARG A 375 15.47 -6.85 3.10
CA ARG A 375 15.88 -7.33 4.42
C ARG A 375 15.35 -8.74 4.72
N PRO A 376 16.08 -9.53 5.54
CA PRO A 376 15.55 -10.76 6.11
C PRO A 376 14.27 -10.51 6.91
N LEU A 377 13.26 -11.38 6.76
CA LEU A 377 11.94 -11.22 7.37
C LEU A 377 11.97 -11.27 8.92
N GLU A 378 13.00 -11.88 9.49
CA GLU A 378 13.20 -12.03 10.93
C GLU A 378 13.93 -10.85 11.55
N GLU A 379 14.54 -10.00 10.72
CA GLU A 379 15.36 -8.91 11.22
C GLU A 379 14.46 -7.87 11.89
N PRO A 380 14.68 -7.54 13.17
CA PRO A 380 13.84 -6.59 13.87
C PRO A 380 14.08 -5.18 13.33
N ILE A 381 12.97 -4.49 13.05
CA ILE A 381 12.96 -3.07 12.68
C ILE A 381 12.36 -2.30 13.87
N PRO A 382 12.98 -1.20 14.33
CA PRO A 382 12.37 -0.34 15.34
C PRO A 382 11.01 0.17 14.84
N SER A 383 9.95 -0.01 15.63
CA SER A 383 8.59 0.44 15.28
C SER A 383 8.21 1.71 16.03
N PHE A 384 7.11 2.35 15.63
CA PHE A 384 6.50 3.40 16.44
C PHE A 384 6.13 2.87 17.82
N ASP A 385 6.33 3.70 18.84
CA ASP A 385 5.93 3.43 20.22
C ASP A 385 4.44 3.78 20.41
N LYS A 386 3.78 3.09 21.34
CA LYS A 386 2.36 3.36 21.65
C LYS A 386 2.14 4.75 22.27
N ASP A 387 3.19 5.33 22.84
CA ASP A 387 3.15 6.65 23.48
C ASP A 387 3.39 7.79 22.49
N GLY A 388 3.77 7.50 21.23
CA GLY A 388 3.97 8.46 20.15
C GLY A 388 5.10 9.47 20.36
N LYS A 389 6.01 9.20 21.30
CA LYS A 389 7.07 10.15 21.72
C LYS A 389 8.35 9.99 20.92
N LEU A 390 8.59 8.81 20.34
CA LEU A 390 9.80 8.51 19.61
C LEU A 390 9.52 8.31 18.11
N TYR A 391 10.32 8.95 17.27
CA TYR A 391 10.22 8.88 15.80
C TYR A 391 10.85 7.61 15.19
N ARG A 392 10.96 6.53 15.96
CA ARG A 392 11.73 5.33 15.58
C ARG A 392 11.04 4.44 14.55
N GLY A 393 9.75 4.63 14.29
CA GLY A 393 9.00 3.89 13.27
C GLY A 393 9.15 4.43 11.84
N TYR A 394 9.86 5.55 11.64
CA TYR A 394 10.25 5.98 10.30
C TYR A 394 11.46 5.20 9.82
N TYR A 395 11.28 4.49 8.72
CA TYR A 395 12.30 3.61 8.16
C TYR A 395 12.46 3.90 6.65
N PRO A 396 13.68 3.94 6.07
CA PRO A 396 14.98 3.62 6.68
C PRO A 396 15.50 4.68 7.65
N ALA A 397 14.98 5.91 7.57
CA ALA A 397 15.38 7.01 8.44
C ALA A 397 14.24 8.03 8.62
N VAL A 398 14.37 8.84 9.67
CA VAL A 398 13.41 9.89 10.03
C VAL A 398 13.44 11.04 8.99
N PRO A 399 12.28 11.56 8.55
CA PRO A 399 12.22 12.76 7.72
C PRO A 399 13.01 13.95 8.31
N LEU A 400 13.75 14.69 7.47
CA LEU A 400 14.51 15.88 7.89
C LEU A 400 13.63 16.96 8.50
N SER A 401 12.40 17.08 7.97
CA SER A 401 11.37 17.96 8.48
C SER A 401 11.06 17.70 9.95
N ILE A 402 11.07 16.44 10.39
CA ILE A 402 10.86 16.05 11.78
C ILE A 402 12.13 16.29 12.60
N SER A 403 13.32 15.97 12.07
CA SER A 403 14.57 16.01 12.86
C SER A 403 15.12 17.39 13.16
N ALA A 404 14.77 18.41 12.38
CA ALA A 404 15.08 19.80 12.70
C ALA A 404 14.19 20.34 13.85
N MET A 405 13.91 19.49 14.84
CA MET A 405 13.12 19.73 16.06
C MET A 405 14.00 20.26 17.18
#